data_AF-A0A2K6UZ82-F1
#
_entry.id   AF-A0A2K6UZ82-F1
#
_cell.length_a   1.000
_cell.length_b   1.000
_cell.length_c   1.000
_cell.angle_alpha   90.00
_cell.angle_beta   90.00
_cell.angle_gamma   90.00
#
_symmetry.space_group_name_H-M   'P 1'
#
loop_
_entity.id
_entity.type
_entity.pdbx_description
1 polymer ?
#
loop_
_entity_poly.entity_id
_entity_poly.type
_entity_poly.pdbx_seq_one_letter_code
_entity_poly.pdbx_strand_id
1 'polypeptide(L)'
;MWQLLAAACWMLLLGSVYGYDKKGGTANPEANMNISQIISYWGYPYEEYDVATKDGYILGIYRIPHGRGCPRRTAPKPAVYLQHGLIASASNWICNLPNNSLAFLLADNGYDVWLGNSRGNTWSRKHLKLSPQSPEYWAFSLDEMAKYDLSATINFIIEKTGQKQLYYVGHSQGTTIAFIAFSTNPELAKRIKIFFALAPVVTVKYTQSPMKKLTTLSRQVVKVLFGDKMFYPHTLFDKFIATKVCSRKLFRRICSNFLFTLSGFDPQNLNTSRLDVYLSHNSAGTSVQNMLHWAQAVNSGQLQAFDWGNSDQNMMHFHQLTPPVYNITKMEVPTAIWNEN
;
A
#
# COMPACT_ATOMS: atom_id res chain seq x y z
N MET A 1 11.03 -7.73 14.31
CA MET A 1 9.92 -8.46 14.98
C MET A 1 10.33 -8.98 16.36
N TRP A 2 11.36 -9.82 16.50
CA TRP A 2 11.75 -10.41 17.80
C TRP A 2 12.14 -9.37 18.88
N GLN A 3 12.83 -8.29 18.51
CA GLN A 3 13.15 -7.19 19.46
C GLN A 3 11.91 -6.38 19.89
N LEU A 4 10.91 -6.21 19.00
CA LEU A 4 9.64 -5.57 19.35
C LEU A 4 8.82 -6.45 20.29
N LEU A 5 8.79 -7.77 20.03
CA LEU A 5 8.17 -8.76 20.89
C LEU A 5 8.83 -8.79 22.27
N ALA A 6 10.17 -8.80 22.31
CA ALA A 6 10.91 -8.72 23.57
C ALA A 6 10.61 -7.42 24.33
N ALA A 7 10.60 -6.27 23.66
CA ALA A 7 10.23 -4.99 24.27
C ALA A 7 8.79 -4.99 24.83
N ALA A 8 7.85 -5.61 24.11
CA ALA A 8 6.47 -5.78 24.56
C ALA A 8 6.35 -6.68 25.79
N CYS A 9 7.04 -7.83 25.77
CA CYS A 9 7.09 -8.74 26.91
C CYS A 9 7.72 -8.07 28.13
N TRP A 10 8.83 -7.33 27.97
CA TRP A 10 9.44 -6.57 29.05
C TRP A 10 8.48 -5.50 29.63
N MET A 11 7.73 -4.82 28.78
CA MET A 11 6.70 -3.86 29.20
C MET A 11 5.57 -4.52 30.00
N LEU A 12 5.10 -5.70 29.56
CA LEU A 12 4.04 -6.45 30.24
C LEU A 12 4.52 -7.07 31.56
N LEU A 13 5.79 -7.50 31.63
CA LEU A 13 6.38 -8.16 32.80
C LEU A 13 6.88 -7.17 33.86
N LEU A 14 7.45 -6.02 33.47
CA LEU A 14 8.02 -5.03 34.41
C LEU A 14 7.08 -3.85 34.70
N GLY A 15 6.05 -3.64 33.88
CA GLY A 15 5.07 -2.57 34.08
C GLY A 15 4.23 -2.72 35.34
N SER A 16 4.17 -3.93 35.91
CA SER A 16 3.56 -4.21 37.22
C SER A 16 4.48 -3.91 38.41
N VAL A 17 5.80 -3.85 38.20
CA VAL A 17 6.82 -3.68 39.27
C VAL A 17 7.17 -2.21 39.50
N TYR A 18 7.14 -1.39 38.44
CA TYR A 18 7.33 0.05 38.52
C TYR A 18 6.01 0.75 38.21
N GLY A 19 5.29 1.18 39.25
CA GLY A 19 3.98 1.84 39.19
C GLY A 19 3.78 2.62 37.89
N TYR A 20 2.90 2.10 37.03
CA TYR A 20 2.67 2.59 35.68
C TYR A 20 2.15 4.03 35.74
N ASP A 21 3.07 4.97 35.62
CA ASP A 21 2.78 6.39 35.71
C ASP A 21 1.80 6.78 34.60
N LYS A 22 0.62 7.29 34.99
CA LYS A 22 -0.49 7.70 34.11
C LYS A 22 -0.12 8.83 33.13
N LYS A 23 1.12 9.35 33.21
CA LYS A 23 1.67 10.40 32.34
C LYS A 23 2.55 9.88 31.18
N GLY A 24 2.47 8.59 30.84
CA GLY A 24 3.18 8.03 29.70
C GLY A 24 2.53 8.35 28.35
N GLY A 25 3.04 9.39 27.65
CA GLY A 25 2.82 9.73 26.24
C GLY A 25 1.45 9.39 25.65
N THR A 26 0.56 10.38 25.54
CA THR A 26 -0.71 10.22 24.80
C THR A 26 -0.40 9.87 23.36
N ALA A 27 -0.74 8.64 22.95
CA ALA A 27 -0.67 8.23 21.56
C ALA A 27 -1.41 9.25 20.69
N ASN A 28 -0.86 9.52 19.50
CA ASN A 28 -1.51 10.39 18.53
C ASN A 28 -2.92 9.83 18.23
N PRO A 29 -3.97 10.67 18.25
CA PRO A 29 -5.35 10.21 18.04
C PRO A 29 -5.50 9.47 16.70
N GLU A 30 -4.76 9.88 15.68
CA GLU A 30 -4.74 9.29 14.34
C GLU A 30 -4.31 7.82 14.35
N ALA A 31 -3.57 7.36 15.35
CA ALA A 31 -3.17 5.95 15.48
C ALA A 31 -4.38 5.01 15.71
N ASN A 32 -5.54 5.56 16.05
CA ASN A 32 -6.78 4.79 16.25
C ASN A 32 -7.90 5.16 15.26
N MET A 33 -7.64 6.07 14.32
CA MET A 33 -8.62 6.58 13.36
C MET A 33 -8.59 5.78 12.07
N ASN A 34 -9.72 5.63 11.37
CA ASN A 34 -9.73 5.20 9.97
C ASN A 34 -9.31 6.35 9.02
N ILE A 35 -9.18 6.07 7.71
CA ILE A 35 -8.75 7.07 6.73
C ILE A 35 -9.65 8.32 6.75
N SER A 36 -10.97 8.15 6.71
CA SER A 36 -11.93 9.27 6.75
C SER A 36 -11.83 10.12 8.01
N GLN A 37 -11.59 9.49 9.16
CA GLN A 37 -11.41 10.16 10.43
C GLN A 37 -10.11 10.96 10.45
N ILE A 38 -9.02 10.45 9.86
CA ILE A 38 -7.76 11.19 9.74
C ILE A 38 -7.95 12.43 8.85
N ILE A 39 -8.62 12.28 7.69
CA ILE A 39 -8.90 13.39 6.77
C ILE A 39 -9.74 14.47 7.49
N SER A 40 -10.81 14.04 8.17
CA SER A 40 -11.70 14.94 8.92
C SER A 40 -11.04 15.60 10.12
N TYR A 41 -10.20 14.85 10.85
CA TYR A 41 -9.44 15.34 12.00
C TYR A 41 -8.57 16.53 11.62
N TRP A 42 -7.99 16.50 10.42
CA TRP A 42 -7.20 17.61 9.88
C TRP A 42 -8.04 18.72 9.24
N GLY A 43 -9.37 18.61 9.23
CA GLY A 43 -10.30 19.63 8.73
C GLY A 43 -10.53 19.61 7.22
N TYR A 44 -10.15 18.52 6.54
CA TYR A 44 -10.38 18.36 5.10
C TYR A 44 -11.74 17.68 4.83
N PRO A 45 -12.41 18.02 3.71
CA PRO A 45 -13.55 17.25 3.24
C PRO A 45 -13.10 15.87 2.76
N TYR A 46 -13.99 14.88 2.88
CA TYR A 46 -13.75 13.57 2.30
C TYR A 46 -15.01 13.02 1.65
N GLU A 47 -14.81 12.16 0.65
CA GLU A 47 -15.83 11.27 0.10
C GLU A 47 -15.26 9.84 0.07
N GLU A 48 -16.13 8.84 0.21
CA GLU A 48 -15.78 7.42 0.15
C GLU A 48 -16.56 6.74 -0.97
N TYR A 49 -15.90 5.82 -1.67
CA TYR A 49 -16.49 5.09 -2.78
C TYR A 49 -16.07 3.62 -2.74
N ASP A 50 -17.03 2.73 -2.99
CA ASP A 50 -16.78 1.32 -3.25
C ASP A 50 -16.73 1.10 -4.78
N VAL A 51 -15.57 0.67 -5.30
CA VAL A 51 -15.36 0.38 -6.72
C VAL A 51 -15.30 -1.12 -6.96
N ALA A 52 -16.21 -1.64 -7.77
CA ALA A 52 -16.20 -3.05 -8.16
C ALA A 52 -15.23 -3.31 -9.33
N THR A 53 -14.32 -4.26 -9.16
CA THR A 53 -13.44 -4.73 -10.23
C THR A 53 -14.16 -5.74 -11.13
N LYS A 54 -13.66 -5.95 -12.35
CA LYS A 54 -14.24 -6.91 -13.30
C LYS A 54 -14.31 -8.33 -12.76
N ASP A 55 -13.33 -8.72 -11.93
CA ASP A 55 -13.27 -10.02 -11.29
C ASP A 55 -13.99 -10.08 -9.94
N GLY A 56 -14.60 -8.97 -9.50
CA GLY A 56 -15.59 -8.95 -8.41
C GLY A 56 -15.08 -8.51 -7.05
N TYR A 57 -13.84 -8.04 -6.93
CA TYR A 57 -13.37 -7.37 -5.71
C TYR A 57 -14.06 -6.02 -5.57
N ILE A 58 -14.26 -5.57 -4.33
CA ILE A 58 -14.79 -4.25 -4.02
C ILE A 58 -13.70 -3.47 -3.29
N LEU A 59 -13.25 -2.38 -3.92
CA LEU A 59 -12.16 -1.54 -3.46
C LEU A 59 -12.71 -0.29 -2.79
N GLY A 60 -12.40 -0.08 -1.51
CA GLY A 60 -12.75 1.14 -0.81
C GLY A 60 -11.73 2.24 -1.13
N ILE A 61 -12.12 3.23 -1.92
CA ILE A 61 -11.28 4.37 -2.28
C ILE A 61 -11.78 5.65 -1.62
N TYR A 62 -10.86 6.58 -1.37
CA TYR A 62 -11.14 7.83 -0.68
C TYR A 62 -10.83 9.02 -1.58
N ARG A 63 -11.55 10.13 -1.40
CA ARG A 63 -11.35 11.35 -2.16
C ARG A 63 -11.27 12.55 -1.22
N ILE A 64 -10.30 13.44 -1.45
CA ILE A 64 -10.22 14.78 -0.86
C ILE A 64 -10.51 15.78 -1.98
N PRO A 65 -11.77 16.22 -2.14
CA PRO A 65 -12.19 16.99 -3.32
C PRO A 65 -11.63 18.42 -3.36
N HIS A 66 -11.19 18.97 -2.21
CA HIS A 66 -10.57 20.29 -2.11
C HIS A 66 -9.81 20.46 -0.79
N GLY A 67 -8.90 21.43 -0.75
CA GLY A 67 -8.18 21.83 0.46
C GLY A 67 -9.04 22.53 1.51
N ARG A 68 -8.44 22.79 2.67
CA ARG A 68 -9.13 23.40 3.82
C ARG A 68 -9.55 24.83 3.53
N GLY A 69 -10.73 25.22 4.02
CA GLY A 69 -11.24 26.58 3.86
C GLY A 69 -11.48 27.02 2.41
N CYS A 70 -11.26 26.13 1.43
CA CYS A 70 -11.61 26.40 0.05
C CYS A 70 -13.13 26.27 -0.10
N PRO A 71 -13.85 27.31 -0.57
CA PRO A 71 -15.24 27.15 -0.92
C PRO A 71 -15.37 26.10 -2.02
N ARG A 72 -16.50 25.37 -2.02
CA ARG A 72 -16.83 24.39 -3.05
C ARG A 72 -16.86 25.10 -4.41
N ARG A 73 -15.74 25.07 -5.14
CA ARG A 73 -15.62 25.73 -6.44
C ARG A 73 -16.53 25.04 -7.45
N THR A 74 -17.09 25.84 -8.36
CA THR A 74 -17.94 25.36 -9.46
C THR A 74 -17.14 24.73 -10.61
N ALA A 75 -15.85 25.08 -10.76
CA ALA A 75 -14.99 24.52 -11.81
C ALA A 75 -14.36 23.16 -11.40
N PRO A 76 -14.35 22.16 -12.31
CA PRO A 76 -13.65 20.89 -12.07
C PRO A 76 -12.15 21.11 -11.82
N LYS A 77 -11.64 20.50 -10.74
CA LYS A 77 -10.21 20.53 -10.36
C LYS A 77 -9.47 19.36 -11.01
N PRO A 78 -8.21 19.51 -11.44
CA PRO A 78 -7.45 18.40 -12.01
C PRO A 78 -7.33 17.23 -11.02
N ALA A 79 -7.66 16.02 -11.48
CA ALA A 79 -7.63 14.82 -10.64
C ALA A 79 -6.19 14.28 -10.48
N VAL A 80 -5.85 13.87 -9.26
CA VAL A 80 -4.59 13.18 -8.94
C VAL A 80 -4.93 11.88 -8.19
N TYR A 81 -4.49 10.75 -8.71
CA TYR A 81 -4.64 9.45 -8.09
C TYR A 81 -3.34 9.02 -7.40
N LEU A 82 -3.42 8.67 -6.12
CA LEU A 82 -2.30 8.28 -5.27
C LEU A 82 -2.39 6.78 -4.92
N GLN A 83 -1.45 5.99 -5.41
CA GLN A 83 -1.39 4.53 -5.20
C GLN A 83 -0.26 4.15 -4.23
N HIS A 84 -0.63 3.51 -3.12
CA HIS A 84 0.31 3.03 -2.11
C HIS A 84 1.17 1.83 -2.57
N GLY A 85 2.17 1.49 -1.77
CA GLY A 85 3.11 0.38 -2.01
C GLY A 85 2.71 -0.95 -1.38
N LEU A 86 3.67 -1.87 -1.31
CA LEU A 86 3.48 -3.22 -0.74
C LEU A 86 3.09 -3.14 0.75
N ILE A 87 2.08 -3.92 1.16
CA ILE A 87 1.59 -4.04 2.56
C ILE A 87 1.10 -2.70 3.17
N ALA A 88 0.89 -1.68 2.34
CA ALA A 88 0.42 -0.36 2.77
C ALA A 88 -1.08 -0.15 2.52
N SER A 89 -1.56 1.06 2.79
CA SER A 89 -2.89 1.53 2.41
C SER A 89 -2.85 2.99 1.97
N ALA A 90 -4.00 3.51 1.57
CA ALA A 90 -4.17 4.92 1.22
C ALA A 90 -3.75 5.89 2.36
N SER A 91 -3.71 5.43 3.61
CA SER A 91 -3.24 6.19 4.78
C SER A 91 -1.83 6.76 4.59
N ASN A 92 -0.96 6.11 3.81
CA ASN A 92 0.42 6.57 3.60
C ASN A 92 0.52 8.00 3.08
N TRP A 93 -0.51 8.48 2.37
CA TRP A 93 -0.53 9.83 1.82
C TRP A 93 -1.05 10.90 2.80
N ILE A 94 -1.48 10.50 4.01
CA ILE A 94 -2.13 11.35 5.03
C ILE A 94 -1.66 11.07 6.48
N CYS A 95 -0.67 10.19 6.70
CA CYS A 95 -0.22 9.81 8.04
C CYS A 95 0.59 10.90 8.78
N ASN A 96 0.99 11.97 8.10
CA ASN A 96 1.72 13.10 8.68
C ASN A 96 0.80 14.31 8.92
N LEU A 97 1.39 15.50 9.05
CA LEU A 97 0.67 16.75 9.18
C LEU A 97 0.20 17.24 7.79
N PRO A 98 -0.77 18.16 7.73
CA PRO A 98 -1.23 18.74 6.47
C PRO A 98 -0.14 19.36 5.59
N ASN A 99 0.88 19.97 6.19
CA ASN A 99 1.96 20.65 5.46
C ASN A 99 3.08 19.71 4.97
N ASN A 100 3.01 18.41 5.25
CA ASN A 100 4.00 17.42 4.82
C ASN A 100 3.40 16.05 4.49
N SER A 101 2.11 16.02 4.15
CA SER A 101 1.43 14.85 3.59
C SER A 101 0.99 15.18 2.17
N LEU A 102 1.40 14.38 1.20
CA LEU A 102 1.22 14.71 -0.22
C LEU A 102 -0.25 14.94 -0.59
N ALA A 103 -1.18 14.13 -0.06
CA ALA A 103 -2.60 14.28 -0.37
C ALA A 103 -3.16 15.63 0.11
N PHE A 104 -2.77 16.05 1.31
CA PHE A 104 -3.18 17.33 1.89
C PHE A 104 -2.56 18.51 1.14
N LEU A 105 -1.27 18.43 0.82
CA LEU A 105 -0.59 19.45 0.02
C LEU A 105 -1.23 19.62 -1.37
N LEU A 106 -1.55 18.52 -2.06
CA LEU A 106 -2.24 18.58 -3.35
C LEU A 106 -3.63 19.19 -3.24
N ALA A 107 -4.41 18.82 -2.23
CA ALA A 107 -5.75 19.38 -2.01
C ALA A 107 -5.70 20.89 -1.75
N ASP A 108 -4.80 21.35 -0.86
CA ASP A 108 -4.55 22.77 -0.56
C ASP A 108 -4.04 23.53 -1.81
N ASN A 109 -3.36 22.86 -2.74
CA ASN A 109 -2.90 23.42 -4.02
C ASN A 109 -3.92 23.23 -5.18
N GLY A 110 -5.18 22.94 -4.85
CA GLY A 110 -6.28 23.04 -5.80
C GLY A 110 -6.54 21.81 -6.66
N TYR A 111 -5.94 20.66 -6.35
CA TYR A 111 -6.21 19.38 -7.01
C TYR A 111 -7.42 18.65 -6.39
N ASP A 112 -8.02 17.76 -7.18
CA ASP A 112 -8.99 16.77 -6.71
C ASP A 112 -8.24 15.45 -6.43
N VAL A 113 -8.08 15.10 -5.16
CA VAL A 113 -7.17 14.03 -4.76
C VAL A 113 -7.93 12.74 -4.50
N TRP A 114 -7.49 11.66 -5.15
CA TRP A 114 -8.05 10.32 -5.04
C TRP A 114 -7.01 9.37 -4.45
N LEU A 115 -7.39 8.63 -3.42
CA LEU A 115 -6.52 7.74 -2.67
C LEU A 115 -6.96 6.29 -2.89
N GLY A 116 -6.12 5.51 -3.57
CA GLY A 116 -6.40 4.13 -3.93
C GLY A 116 -6.09 3.13 -2.81
N ASN A 117 -6.80 2.01 -2.80
CA ASN A 117 -6.52 0.85 -1.97
C ASN A 117 -6.53 -0.43 -2.81
N SER A 118 -5.44 -1.18 -2.79
CA SER A 118 -5.34 -2.46 -3.48
C SER A 118 -6.14 -3.57 -2.77
N ARG A 119 -6.70 -4.50 -3.56
CA ARG A 119 -7.41 -5.69 -3.06
C ARG A 119 -6.68 -6.39 -1.91
N GLY A 120 -7.45 -6.82 -0.92
CA GLY A 120 -6.99 -7.56 0.26
C GLY A 120 -6.45 -6.70 1.42
N ASN A 121 -6.12 -5.44 1.17
CA ASN A 121 -5.77 -4.53 2.26
C ASN A 121 -7.00 -4.22 3.15
N THR A 122 -6.80 -3.54 4.27
CA THR A 122 -7.84 -3.25 5.29
C THR A 122 -9.14 -2.70 4.71
N TRP A 123 -9.05 -1.87 3.67
CA TRP A 123 -10.18 -1.11 3.12
C TRP A 123 -10.74 -1.72 1.82
N SER A 124 -10.05 -2.71 1.25
CA SER A 124 -10.44 -3.41 0.02
C SER A 124 -10.54 -4.91 0.26
N ARG A 125 -11.16 -5.30 1.38
CA ARG A 125 -11.35 -6.71 1.80
C ARG A 125 -12.78 -7.23 1.63
N LYS A 126 -13.37 -6.98 0.46
CA LYS A 126 -14.74 -7.38 0.11
C LYS A 126 -14.75 -7.92 -1.33
N HIS A 127 -15.70 -8.81 -1.61
CA HIS A 127 -15.92 -9.36 -2.96
C HIS A 127 -17.40 -9.68 -3.15
N LEU A 128 -17.88 -9.62 -4.39
CA LEU A 128 -19.27 -9.91 -4.76
C LEU A 128 -19.71 -11.37 -4.52
N LYS A 129 -18.76 -12.30 -4.32
CA LYS A 129 -19.01 -13.75 -4.32
C LYS A 129 -18.12 -14.49 -3.32
N LEU A 130 -16.82 -14.16 -3.30
CA LEU A 130 -15.84 -14.85 -2.47
C LEU A 130 -15.81 -14.29 -1.06
N SER A 131 -15.65 -15.17 -0.08
CA SER A 131 -15.45 -14.77 1.32
C SER A 131 -13.97 -14.45 1.57
N PRO A 132 -13.61 -13.40 2.33
CA PRO A 132 -12.24 -13.16 2.77
C PRO A 132 -11.62 -14.29 3.62
N GLN A 133 -12.43 -15.25 4.07
CA GLN A 133 -11.97 -16.45 4.76
C GLN A 133 -11.60 -17.59 3.80
N SER A 134 -11.94 -17.49 2.50
CA SER A 134 -11.63 -18.49 1.48
C SER A 134 -10.23 -18.28 0.86
N PRO A 135 -9.46 -19.33 0.54
CA PRO A 135 -8.19 -19.21 -0.18
C PRO A 135 -8.33 -18.55 -1.56
N GLU A 136 -9.44 -18.78 -2.26
CA GLU A 136 -9.72 -18.25 -3.60
C GLU A 136 -9.78 -16.72 -3.59
N TYR A 137 -10.27 -16.11 -2.50
CA TYR A 137 -10.22 -14.66 -2.30
C TYR A 137 -8.79 -14.11 -2.26
N TRP A 138 -7.79 -14.91 -1.89
CA TRP A 138 -6.40 -14.46 -1.74
C TRP A 138 -5.51 -14.92 -2.90
N ALA A 139 -6.08 -15.55 -3.93
CA ALA A 139 -5.39 -16.01 -5.13
C ALA A 139 -5.13 -14.85 -6.12
N PHE A 140 -4.45 -13.81 -5.66
CA PHE A 140 -4.08 -12.63 -6.47
C PHE A 140 -2.66 -12.15 -6.15
N SER A 141 -2.09 -11.36 -7.05
CA SER A 141 -0.82 -10.67 -6.90
C SER A 141 -0.88 -9.25 -7.49
N LEU A 142 0.28 -8.62 -7.67
CA LEU A 142 0.42 -7.37 -8.42
C LEU A 142 -0.14 -7.42 -9.86
N ASP A 143 -0.25 -8.62 -10.47
CA ASP A 143 -0.86 -8.79 -11.79
C ASP A 143 -2.32 -8.36 -11.82
N GLU A 144 -3.13 -8.89 -10.89
CA GLU A 144 -4.55 -8.58 -10.83
C GLU A 144 -4.78 -7.13 -10.37
N MET A 145 -3.90 -6.59 -9.52
CA MET A 145 -3.95 -5.17 -9.14
C MET A 145 -3.74 -4.26 -10.37
N ALA A 146 -2.79 -4.57 -11.23
CA ALA A 146 -2.56 -3.82 -12.46
C ALA A 146 -3.69 -4.00 -13.48
N LYS A 147 -4.11 -5.25 -13.68
CA LYS A 147 -5.09 -5.61 -14.70
C LYS A 147 -6.51 -5.14 -14.37
N TYR A 148 -6.93 -5.25 -13.11
CA TYR A 148 -8.32 -5.05 -12.70
C TYR A 148 -8.49 -3.87 -11.74
N ASP A 149 -7.71 -3.78 -10.65
CA ASP A 149 -7.93 -2.73 -9.64
C ASP A 149 -7.71 -1.36 -10.24
N LEU A 150 -6.56 -1.18 -10.91
CA LEU A 150 -6.19 0.11 -11.46
C LEU A 150 -7.13 0.55 -12.60
N SER A 151 -7.50 -0.39 -13.49
CA SER A 151 -8.43 -0.12 -14.58
C SER A 151 -9.82 0.29 -14.07
N ALA A 152 -10.37 -0.45 -13.11
CA ALA A 152 -11.68 -0.13 -12.52
C ALA A 152 -11.66 1.24 -11.81
N THR A 153 -10.62 1.49 -11.03
CA THR A 153 -10.49 2.71 -10.24
C THR A 153 -10.32 3.96 -11.11
N ILE A 154 -9.43 3.93 -12.10
CA ILE A 154 -9.25 5.09 -13.01
C ILE A 154 -10.53 5.35 -13.80
N ASN A 155 -11.17 4.31 -14.35
CA ASN A 155 -12.40 4.48 -15.12
C ASN A 155 -13.51 5.10 -14.27
N PHE A 156 -13.66 4.64 -13.03
CA PHE A 156 -14.58 5.23 -12.06
C PHE A 156 -14.29 6.72 -11.82
N ILE A 157 -13.03 7.09 -11.58
CA ILE A 157 -12.64 8.49 -11.34
C ILE A 157 -12.96 9.36 -12.56
N ILE A 158 -12.60 8.90 -13.76
CA ILE A 158 -12.86 9.61 -15.02
C ILE A 158 -14.36 9.83 -15.22
N GLU A 159 -15.18 8.80 -15.02
CA GLU A 159 -16.64 8.90 -15.13
C GLU A 159 -17.21 9.85 -14.07
N LYS A 160 -16.78 9.70 -12.81
CA LYS A 160 -17.29 10.49 -11.67
C LYS A 160 -16.94 11.97 -11.78
N THR A 161 -15.77 12.29 -12.33
CA THR A 161 -15.27 13.67 -12.43
C THR A 161 -15.55 14.32 -13.79
N GLY A 162 -15.88 13.54 -14.82
CA GLY A 162 -15.98 14.00 -16.21
C GLY A 162 -14.64 14.40 -16.84
N GLN A 163 -13.51 14.16 -16.17
CA GLN A 163 -12.19 14.46 -16.71
C GLN A 163 -11.76 13.43 -17.74
N LYS A 164 -10.99 13.85 -18.75
CA LYS A 164 -10.46 12.94 -19.77
C LYS A 164 -9.19 12.21 -19.31
N GLN A 165 -8.41 12.86 -18.45
CA GLN A 165 -7.14 12.35 -17.95
C GLN A 165 -6.95 12.75 -16.48
N LEU A 166 -6.11 12.00 -15.77
CA LEU A 166 -5.67 12.32 -14.40
C LEU A 166 -4.15 12.20 -14.27
N TYR A 167 -3.60 12.76 -13.20
CA TYR A 167 -2.20 12.54 -12.81
C TYR A 167 -2.11 11.29 -11.93
N TYR A 168 -1.12 10.43 -12.18
CA TYR A 168 -0.90 9.24 -11.37
C TYR A 168 0.36 9.41 -10.53
N VAL A 169 0.27 9.16 -9.21
CA VAL A 169 1.42 9.08 -8.32
C VAL A 169 1.45 7.69 -7.69
N GLY A 170 2.53 6.95 -7.92
CA GLY A 170 2.73 5.63 -7.33
C GLY A 170 3.92 5.65 -6.38
N HIS A 171 3.82 4.92 -5.28
CA HIS A 171 4.96 4.62 -4.40
C HIS A 171 5.25 3.12 -4.37
N SER A 172 6.52 2.72 -4.51
CA SER A 172 6.95 1.31 -4.38
C SER A 172 6.14 0.39 -5.30
N GLN A 173 5.44 -0.65 -4.80
CA GLN A 173 4.56 -1.52 -5.59
C GLN A 173 3.50 -0.75 -6.41
N GLY A 174 3.04 0.42 -5.93
CA GLY A 174 2.13 1.27 -6.69
C GLY A 174 2.73 1.75 -8.02
N THR A 175 4.06 1.85 -8.11
CA THR A 175 4.75 2.11 -9.39
C THR A 175 4.77 0.89 -10.29
N THR A 176 5.01 -0.31 -9.74
CA THR A 176 5.01 -1.58 -10.49
C THR A 176 3.65 -1.84 -11.12
N ILE A 177 2.57 -1.61 -10.36
CA ILE A 177 1.19 -1.72 -10.85
C ILE A 177 0.98 -0.80 -12.06
N ALA A 178 1.45 0.45 -12.00
CA ALA A 178 1.39 1.39 -13.11
C ALA A 178 2.24 0.96 -14.31
N PHE A 179 3.50 0.54 -14.10
CA PHE A 179 4.36 0.05 -15.18
C PHE A 179 3.72 -1.13 -15.92
N ILE A 180 3.12 -2.08 -15.21
CA ILE A 180 2.42 -3.21 -15.82
C ILE A 180 1.18 -2.72 -16.57
N ALA A 181 0.30 -1.98 -15.91
CA ALA A 181 -0.97 -1.56 -16.49
C ALA A 181 -0.79 -0.66 -17.71
N PHE A 182 0.10 0.33 -17.64
CA PHE A 182 0.28 1.31 -18.72
C PHE A 182 1.12 0.77 -19.89
N SER A 183 1.92 -0.29 -19.70
CA SER A 183 2.60 -0.99 -20.81
C SER A 183 1.74 -2.07 -21.49
N THR A 184 0.69 -2.55 -20.84
CA THR A 184 -0.18 -3.63 -21.33
C THR A 184 -1.58 -3.17 -21.73
N ASN A 185 -2.01 -1.97 -21.32
CA ASN A 185 -3.30 -1.39 -21.63
C ASN A 185 -3.15 0.06 -22.17
N PRO A 186 -2.93 0.23 -23.48
CA PRO A 186 -2.77 1.55 -24.10
C PRO A 186 -3.98 2.48 -23.89
N GLU A 187 -5.20 1.94 -23.83
CA GLU A 187 -6.41 2.74 -23.60
C GLU A 187 -6.47 3.31 -22.18
N LEU A 188 -5.98 2.56 -21.19
CA LEU A 188 -5.83 3.08 -19.84
C LEU A 188 -4.69 4.10 -19.76
N ALA A 189 -3.56 3.83 -20.42
CA ALA A 189 -2.40 4.72 -20.45
C ALA A 189 -2.75 6.12 -21.01
N LYS A 190 -3.60 6.19 -22.05
CA LYS A 190 -4.12 7.46 -22.61
C LYS A 190 -4.87 8.33 -21.60
N ARG A 191 -5.40 7.74 -20.52
CA ARG A 191 -6.10 8.45 -19.42
C ARG A 191 -5.13 9.04 -18.39
N ILE A 192 -3.82 8.87 -18.56
CA ILE A 192 -2.80 9.36 -17.64
C ILE A 192 -2.04 10.51 -18.28
N LYS A 193 -2.04 11.65 -17.60
CA LYS A 193 -1.37 12.86 -18.08
C LYS A 193 0.14 12.81 -17.80
N ILE A 194 0.51 12.50 -16.56
CA ILE A 194 1.88 12.26 -16.12
C ILE A 194 1.84 11.18 -15.04
N PHE A 195 2.82 10.27 -15.08
CA PHE A 195 3.11 9.31 -14.03
C PHE A 195 4.28 9.78 -13.18
N PHE A 196 4.05 10.05 -11.90
CA PHE A 196 5.08 10.31 -10.90
C PHE A 196 5.39 9.02 -10.14
N ALA A 197 6.60 8.48 -10.35
CA ALA A 197 7.04 7.23 -9.74
C ALA A 197 7.99 7.50 -8.57
N LEU A 198 7.53 7.28 -7.34
CA LEU A 198 8.30 7.46 -6.11
C LEU A 198 8.83 6.11 -5.64
N ALA A 199 10.15 5.99 -5.49
CA ALA A 199 10.84 4.72 -5.25
C ALA A 199 10.36 3.63 -6.24
N PRO A 200 10.56 3.83 -7.56
CA PRO A 200 10.07 2.91 -8.58
C PRO A 200 10.64 1.51 -8.41
N VAL A 201 9.79 0.50 -8.61
CA VAL A 201 10.19 -0.91 -8.56
C VAL A 201 9.81 -1.58 -9.87
N VAL A 202 10.79 -1.82 -10.72
CA VAL A 202 10.64 -2.61 -11.95
C VAL A 202 11.22 -4.00 -11.72
N THR A 203 12.51 -4.08 -11.39
CA THR A 203 13.17 -5.33 -11.01
C THR A 203 13.71 -5.22 -9.58
N VAL A 204 13.82 -6.36 -8.90
CA VAL A 204 14.25 -6.42 -7.49
C VAL A 204 15.45 -7.37 -7.28
N LYS A 205 16.18 -7.70 -8.35
CA LYS A 205 17.32 -8.64 -8.33
C LYS A 205 18.40 -8.25 -7.32
N TYR A 206 18.68 -6.94 -7.20
CA TYR A 206 19.77 -6.40 -6.41
C TYR A 206 19.35 -5.88 -5.03
N THR A 207 18.11 -6.17 -4.60
CA THR A 207 17.62 -5.71 -3.30
C THR A 207 18.45 -6.25 -2.14
N GLN A 208 18.76 -5.39 -1.18
CA GLN A 208 19.34 -5.75 0.12
C GLN A 208 18.26 -5.88 1.20
N SER A 209 16.99 -5.77 0.83
CA SER A 209 15.88 -5.91 1.77
C SER A 209 15.89 -7.29 2.43
N PRO A 210 15.59 -7.39 3.73
CA PRO A 210 15.34 -8.65 4.42
C PRO A 210 14.29 -9.53 3.74
N MET A 211 13.41 -8.94 2.90
CA MET A 211 12.49 -9.69 2.05
C MET A 211 13.19 -10.69 1.13
N LYS A 212 14.46 -10.49 0.80
CA LYS A 212 15.28 -11.46 0.06
C LYS A 212 15.35 -12.83 0.75
N LYS A 213 15.16 -12.91 2.08
CA LYS A 213 15.09 -14.20 2.80
C LYS A 213 13.86 -15.03 2.44
N LEU A 214 12.78 -14.42 1.93
CA LEU A 214 11.64 -15.19 1.43
C LEU A 214 12.01 -15.97 0.16
N THR A 215 13.02 -15.52 -0.58
CA THR A 215 13.40 -16.11 -1.87
C THR A 215 14.20 -17.40 -1.71
N THR A 216 14.78 -17.63 -0.53
CA THR A 216 15.48 -18.88 -0.19
C THR A 216 14.53 -20.00 0.20
N LEU A 217 13.24 -19.70 0.39
CA LEU A 217 12.21 -20.67 0.75
C LEU A 217 11.51 -21.17 -0.52
N SER A 218 11.22 -22.47 -0.59
CA SER A 218 10.38 -23.00 -1.66
C SER A 218 8.93 -22.54 -1.49
N ARG A 219 8.15 -22.54 -2.59
CA ARG A 219 6.72 -22.22 -2.57
C ARG A 219 5.96 -23.02 -1.51
N GLN A 220 6.30 -24.31 -1.37
CA GLN A 220 5.71 -25.22 -0.40
C GLN A 220 6.01 -24.78 1.03
N VAL A 221 7.27 -24.42 1.32
CA VAL A 221 7.66 -23.96 2.66
C VAL A 221 6.97 -22.63 3.00
N VAL A 222 6.88 -21.69 2.07
CA VAL A 222 6.14 -20.44 2.28
C VAL A 222 4.67 -20.72 2.59
N LYS A 223 4.02 -21.62 1.85
CA LYS A 223 2.63 -22.01 2.11
C LYS A 223 2.45 -22.73 3.45
N VAL A 224 3.39 -23.55 3.89
CA VAL A 224 3.36 -24.17 5.22
C VAL A 224 3.47 -23.12 6.33
N LEU A 225 4.33 -22.11 6.17
CA LEU A 225 4.57 -21.08 7.18
C LEU A 225 3.46 -20.03 7.25
N PHE A 226 2.91 -19.62 6.11
CA PHE A 226 2.01 -18.47 6.01
C PHE A 226 0.59 -18.82 5.50
N GLY A 227 0.37 -20.05 5.05
CA GLY A 227 -0.88 -20.49 4.42
C GLY A 227 -1.06 -19.96 3.00
N ASP A 228 -2.30 -19.99 2.52
CA ASP A 228 -2.71 -19.57 1.17
C ASP A 228 -3.57 -18.28 1.17
N LYS A 229 -3.62 -17.58 2.30
CA LYS A 229 -4.56 -16.46 2.53
C LYS A 229 -3.83 -15.12 2.67
N MET A 230 -4.21 -14.34 3.68
CA MET A 230 -3.58 -13.07 4.03
C MET A 230 -2.16 -13.30 4.55
N PHE A 231 -1.19 -12.60 3.98
CA PHE A 231 0.15 -12.53 4.53
C PHE A 231 0.16 -11.57 5.73
N TYR A 232 0.42 -12.13 6.91
CA TYR A 232 0.58 -11.41 8.18
C TYR A 232 -0.58 -10.46 8.50
N PRO A 233 -1.71 -10.97 9.03
CA PRO A 233 -2.85 -10.13 9.39
C PRO A 233 -2.47 -9.12 10.48
N HIS A 234 -2.75 -7.83 10.28
CA HIS A 234 -2.63 -6.83 11.33
C HIS A 234 -3.56 -7.18 12.50
N THR A 235 -3.00 -7.44 13.67
CA THR A 235 -3.70 -7.93 14.86
C THR A 235 -3.95 -6.83 15.88
N LEU A 236 -4.80 -7.13 16.87
CA LEU A 236 -4.92 -6.28 18.08
C LEU A 236 -3.59 -6.15 18.82
N PHE A 237 -2.72 -7.15 18.71
CA PHE A 237 -1.39 -7.12 19.29
C PHE A 237 -0.48 -6.10 18.57
N ASP A 238 -0.52 -6.03 17.24
CA ASP A 238 0.21 -5.01 16.48
C ASP A 238 -0.24 -3.59 16.86
N LYS A 239 -1.56 -3.40 17.03
CA LYS A 239 -2.12 -2.13 17.53
C LYS A 239 -1.62 -1.79 18.94
N PHE A 240 -1.49 -2.78 19.82
CA PHE A 240 -0.91 -2.60 21.15
C PHE A 240 0.57 -2.19 21.06
N ILE A 241 1.38 -2.87 20.24
CA ILE A 241 2.78 -2.50 20.01
C ILE A 241 2.87 -1.06 19.50
N ALA A 242 2.11 -0.71 18.47
CA ALA A 242 2.12 0.62 17.90
C ALA A 242 1.74 1.70 18.95
N THR A 243 0.60 1.54 19.63
CA THR A 243 0.03 2.61 20.47
C THR A 243 0.56 2.65 21.90
N LYS A 244 1.02 1.52 22.46
CA LYS A 244 1.48 1.44 23.86
C LYS A 244 3.00 1.31 23.99
N VAL A 245 3.67 0.69 23.01
CA VAL A 245 5.14 0.54 23.01
C VAL A 245 5.76 1.68 22.21
N CYS A 246 5.39 1.86 20.94
CA CYS A 246 6.06 2.79 20.02
C CYS A 246 5.73 4.27 20.24
N SER A 247 4.68 4.60 20.99
CA SER A 247 4.39 5.95 21.47
C SER A 247 5.39 6.43 22.55
N ARG A 248 6.07 5.51 23.23
CA ARG A 248 7.00 5.83 24.33
C ARG A 248 8.39 6.15 23.79
N LYS A 249 8.99 7.24 24.29
CA LYS A 249 10.35 7.68 23.93
C LYS A 249 11.39 6.55 24.05
N LEU A 250 11.30 5.74 25.11
CA LEU A 250 12.22 4.63 25.39
C LEU A 250 12.31 3.60 24.23
N PHE A 251 11.20 3.33 23.54
CA PHE A 251 11.13 2.29 22.50
C PHE A 251 11.21 2.83 21.07
N ARG A 252 11.31 4.16 20.88
CA ARG A 252 11.37 4.78 19.55
C ARG A 252 12.47 4.20 18.67
N ARG A 253 13.65 3.92 19.22
CA ARG A 253 14.77 3.31 18.46
C ARG A 253 14.43 1.91 17.95
N ILE A 254 13.77 1.08 18.76
CA ILE A 254 13.38 -0.28 18.37
C ILE A 254 12.27 -0.22 17.30
N CYS A 255 11.28 0.65 17.49
CA CYS A 255 10.17 0.82 16.56
C CYS A 255 10.59 1.42 15.21
N SER A 256 11.47 2.43 15.23
CA SER A 256 12.05 3.00 14.01
C SER A 256 12.94 1.98 13.28
N ASN A 257 13.79 1.24 13.98
CA ASN A 257 14.60 0.18 13.36
C ASN A 257 13.74 -0.90 12.69
N PHE A 258 12.59 -1.26 13.28
CA PHE A 258 11.66 -2.18 12.63
C PHE A 258 11.09 -1.61 11.34
N LEU A 259 10.68 -0.34 11.32
CA LEU A 259 10.21 0.33 10.12
C LEU A 259 11.32 0.41 9.05
N PHE A 260 12.54 0.77 9.44
CA PHE A 260 13.71 0.85 8.55
C PHE A 260 14.12 -0.50 7.97
N THR A 261 13.88 -1.60 8.69
CA THR A 261 14.10 -2.96 8.20
C THR A 261 13.26 -3.25 6.95
N LEU A 262 12.09 -2.62 6.82
CA LEU A 262 11.17 -2.82 5.69
C LEU A 262 11.39 -1.79 4.56
N SER A 263 11.81 -0.58 4.90
CA SER A 263 11.75 0.60 4.01
C SER A 263 13.09 1.28 3.70
N GLY A 264 14.20 0.84 4.33
CA GLY A 264 15.50 1.51 4.23
C GLY A 264 15.82 2.34 5.47
N PHE A 265 17.10 2.55 5.78
CA PHE A 265 17.53 3.24 7.00
C PHE A 265 17.77 4.73 6.76
N ASP A 266 16.88 5.56 7.30
CA ASP A 266 17.03 7.02 7.28
C ASP A 266 16.43 7.66 8.55
N PRO A 267 17.19 7.69 9.65
CA PRO A 267 16.72 8.21 10.93
C PRO A 267 16.50 9.73 10.94
N GLN A 268 17.11 10.48 10.01
CA GLN A 268 17.02 11.94 10.01
C GLN A 268 15.70 12.42 9.42
N ASN A 269 15.16 11.69 8.44
CA ASN A 269 13.92 12.07 7.76
C ASN A 269 12.65 11.42 8.35
N LEU A 270 12.78 10.65 9.44
CA LEU A 270 11.62 10.04 10.12
C LEU A 270 11.18 10.86 11.34
N ASN A 271 9.94 11.38 11.31
CA ASN A 271 9.34 11.96 12.52
C ASN A 271 9.01 10.85 13.54
N THR A 272 9.95 10.61 14.45
CA THR A 272 9.85 9.54 15.47
C THR A 272 8.72 9.73 16.48
N SER A 273 8.13 10.93 16.58
CA SER A 273 6.99 11.19 17.45
C SER A 273 5.66 10.69 16.88
N ARG A 274 5.64 10.22 15.61
CA ARG A 274 4.45 9.63 14.96
C ARG A 274 4.61 8.14 14.61
N LEU A 275 5.61 7.46 15.20
CA LEU A 275 5.83 6.02 14.99
C LEU A 275 4.59 5.17 15.32
N ASP A 276 3.81 5.58 16.32
CA ASP A 276 2.54 4.96 16.67
C ASP A 276 1.50 5.07 15.54
N VAL A 277 1.42 6.21 14.86
CA VAL A 277 0.56 6.39 13.67
C VAL A 277 1.06 5.49 12.54
N TYR A 278 2.36 5.50 12.24
CA TYR A 278 2.87 4.71 11.10
C TYR A 278 2.64 3.22 11.29
N LEU A 279 2.95 2.70 12.49
CA LEU A 279 2.88 1.27 12.78
C LEU A 279 1.44 0.76 13.01
N SER A 280 0.51 1.63 13.41
CA SER A 280 -0.91 1.25 13.52
C SER A 280 -1.62 1.18 12.17
N HIS A 281 -1.09 1.87 11.16
CA HIS A 281 -1.62 1.89 9.79
C HIS A 281 -0.86 0.99 8.82
N ASN A 282 0.38 0.60 9.15
CA ASN A 282 1.22 -0.23 8.29
C ASN A 282 1.43 -1.63 8.88
N SER A 283 0.45 -2.47 8.60
CA SER A 283 0.58 -3.71 7.82
C SER A 283 -0.79 -4.00 7.21
N ALA A 284 -1.24 -3.10 6.34
CA ALA A 284 -2.65 -3.03 5.93
C ALA A 284 -3.14 -4.27 5.18
N GLY A 285 -2.23 -5.12 4.72
CA GLY A 285 -2.57 -6.46 4.23
C GLY A 285 -2.22 -6.69 2.77
N THR A 286 -1.88 -7.95 2.47
CA THR A 286 -1.67 -8.47 1.11
C THR A 286 -1.91 -9.98 1.13
N SER A 287 -2.01 -10.63 -0.04
CA SER A 287 -2.03 -12.09 -0.14
C SER A 287 -0.63 -12.70 0.00
N VAL A 288 -0.57 -13.95 0.45
CA VAL A 288 0.66 -14.78 0.37
C VAL A 288 1.10 -14.95 -1.09
N GLN A 289 0.15 -15.06 -2.03
CA GLN A 289 0.44 -15.14 -3.45
C GLN A 289 1.21 -13.90 -3.97
N ASN A 290 0.87 -12.69 -3.52
CA ASN A 290 1.64 -11.49 -3.88
C ASN A 290 3.07 -11.52 -3.33
N MET A 291 3.27 -12.08 -2.12
CA MET A 291 4.62 -12.25 -1.56
C MET A 291 5.43 -13.30 -2.33
N LEU A 292 4.79 -14.39 -2.76
CA LEU A 292 5.41 -15.38 -3.65
C LEU A 292 5.79 -14.76 -5.00
N HIS A 293 4.95 -13.88 -5.55
CA HIS A 293 5.27 -13.16 -6.78
C HIS A 293 6.51 -12.29 -6.59
N TRP A 294 6.59 -11.49 -5.53
CA TRP A 294 7.81 -10.74 -5.23
C TRP A 294 9.04 -11.62 -5.06
N ALA A 295 8.90 -12.80 -4.45
CA ALA A 295 10.00 -13.76 -4.36
C ALA A 295 10.47 -14.29 -5.73
N GLN A 296 9.52 -14.56 -6.65
CA GLN A 296 9.82 -14.93 -8.04
C GLN A 296 10.53 -13.79 -8.80
N ALA A 297 10.11 -12.55 -8.60
CA ALA A 297 10.73 -11.37 -9.22
C ALA A 297 12.18 -11.16 -8.74
N VAL A 298 12.48 -11.43 -7.46
CA VAL A 298 13.88 -11.38 -6.97
C VAL A 298 14.72 -12.49 -7.58
N ASN A 299 14.20 -13.72 -7.63
CA ASN A 299 14.94 -14.88 -8.13
C ASN A 299 15.20 -14.81 -9.65
N SER A 300 14.20 -14.41 -10.44
CA SER A 300 14.34 -14.24 -11.90
C SER A 300 15.12 -12.97 -12.25
N GLY A 301 15.00 -11.92 -11.44
CA GLY A 301 15.46 -10.58 -11.77
C GLY A 301 14.69 -9.92 -12.92
N GLN A 302 13.51 -10.44 -13.26
CA GLN A 302 12.65 -9.94 -14.32
C GLN A 302 11.33 -9.42 -13.75
N LEU A 303 10.74 -8.43 -14.43
CA LEU A 303 9.34 -8.07 -14.23
C LEU A 303 8.49 -8.93 -15.17
N GLN A 304 7.85 -9.94 -14.63
CA GLN A 304 7.02 -10.88 -15.37
C GLN A 304 5.77 -11.19 -14.55
N ALA A 305 4.77 -11.80 -15.17
CA ALA A 305 3.59 -12.26 -14.47
C ALA A 305 3.91 -13.41 -13.49
N PHE A 306 2.97 -13.69 -12.60
CA PHE A 306 3.11 -14.70 -11.56
C PHE A 306 3.24 -16.10 -12.16
N ASP A 307 4.25 -16.86 -11.72
CA ASP A 307 4.32 -18.30 -12.03
C ASP A 307 3.38 -19.07 -11.09
N TRP A 308 2.36 -19.68 -11.67
CA TRP A 308 1.37 -20.47 -10.94
C TRP A 308 1.92 -21.82 -10.45
N GLY A 309 3.13 -22.19 -10.89
CA GLY A 309 3.92 -23.29 -10.36
C GLY A 309 3.98 -24.52 -11.26
N ASN A 310 3.24 -24.52 -12.38
CA ASN A 310 3.37 -25.51 -13.46
C ASN A 310 2.78 -24.97 -14.78
N SER A 311 3.14 -25.63 -15.89
CA SER A 311 2.77 -25.21 -17.24
C SER A 311 1.26 -25.20 -17.50
N ASP A 312 0.50 -26.14 -16.92
CA ASP A 312 -0.95 -26.22 -17.13
C ASP A 312 -1.67 -25.04 -16.48
N GLN A 313 -1.26 -24.68 -15.26
CA GLN A 313 -1.79 -23.50 -14.57
C GLN A 313 -1.40 -22.22 -15.32
N ASN A 314 -0.14 -22.09 -15.76
CA ASN A 314 0.26 -20.94 -16.57
C ASN A 314 -0.53 -20.86 -17.89
N MET A 315 -0.83 -21.99 -18.53
CA MET A 315 -1.67 -22.06 -19.73
C MET A 315 -3.10 -21.58 -19.46
N MET A 316 -3.70 -21.93 -18.31
CA MET A 316 -5.03 -21.46 -17.93
C MET A 316 -5.09 -19.94 -17.71
N HIS A 317 -4.02 -19.34 -17.16
CA HIS A 317 -3.99 -17.92 -16.84
C HIS A 317 -3.51 -17.01 -17.97
N PHE A 318 -2.58 -17.48 -18.79
CA PHE A 318 -1.88 -16.66 -19.77
C PHE A 318 -2.01 -17.16 -21.21
N HIS A 319 -2.58 -18.36 -21.44
CA HIS A 319 -2.57 -19.04 -22.73
C HIS A 319 -1.15 -19.30 -23.28
N GLN A 320 -0.19 -19.46 -22.37
CA GLN A 320 1.21 -19.80 -22.64
C GLN A 320 1.80 -20.62 -21.48
N LEU A 321 2.82 -21.42 -21.75
CA LEU A 321 3.40 -22.37 -20.78
C LEU A 321 4.23 -21.68 -19.67
N THR A 322 4.75 -20.49 -19.94
CA THR A 322 5.55 -19.69 -19.02
C THR A 322 4.88 -18.34 -18.77
N PRO A 323 5.12 -17.66 -17.64
CA PRO A 323 4.54 -16.33 -17.41
C PRO A 323 5.08 -15.30 -18.40
N PRO A 324 4.24 -14.41 -18.97
CA PRO A 324 4.70 -13.35 -19.85
C PRO A 324 5.57 -12.33 -19.12
N VAL A 325 6.62 -11.86 -19.78
CA VAL A 325 7.47 -10.77 -19.30
C VAL A 325 6.82 -9.43 -19.65
N TYR A 326 6.78 -8.51 -18.68
CA TYR A 326 6.23 -7.18 -18.88
C TYR A 326 7.26 -6.27 -19.54
N ASN A 327 6.99 -5.87 -20.78
CA ASN A 327 7.87 -4.96 -21.51
C ASN A 327 7.52 -3.49 -21.20
N ILE A 328 8.19 -2.92 -20.19
CA ILE A 328 7.99 -1.53 -19.79
C ILE A 328 8.38 -0.51 -20.85
N THR A 329 9.17 -0.86 -21.88
CA THR A 329 9.50 0.06 -22.97
C THR A 329 8.28 0.41 -23.84
N LYS A 330 7.19 -0.35 -23.71
CA LYS A 330 5.89 -0.04 -24.33
C LYS A 330 5.06 0.98 -23.55
N MET A 331 5.51 1.40 -22.37
CA MET A 331 4.82 2.43 -21.59
C MET A 331 5.17 3.82 -22.14
N GLU A 332 4.23 4.45 -22.83
CA GLU A 332 4.42 5.77 -23.46
C GLU A 332 4.02 6.95 -22.55
N VAL A 333 3.50 6.68 -21.35
CA VAL A 333 3.07 7.73 -20.41
C VAL A 333 4.26 8.59 -19.99
N PRO A 334 4.20 9.93 -20.11
CA PRO A 334 5.24 10.82 -19.59
C PRO A 334 5.48 10.54 -18.12
N THR A 335 6.73 10.21 -17.75
CA THR A 335 7.06 9.70 -16.42
C THR A 335 8.16 10.52 -15.76
N ALA A 336 7.93 10.92 -14.51
CA ALA A 336 8.91 11.58 -13.66
C ALA A 336 9.25 10.66 -12.49
N ILE A 337 10.54 10.48 -12.20
CA ILE A 337 11.05 9.47 -11.27
C ILE A 337 11.79 10.13 -10.12
N TRP A 338 11.54 9.64 -8.90
CA TRP A 338 12.33 9.94 -7.71
C TRP A 338 12.79 8.63 -7.07
N ASN A 339 14.09 8.44 -6.97
CA ASN A 339 14.73 7.35 -6.24
C ASN A 339 15.94 7.88 -5.46
N GLU A 340 16.30 7.19 -4.39
CA GLU A 340 17.61 7.35 -3.76
C GLU A 340 18.55 6.27 -4.32
N ASN A 341 19.80 6.65 -4.55
CA ASN A 341 20.87 5.75 -5.03
C ASN A 341 21.64 5.16 -3.84
#